data_AF-A0A924EZY5-F1
#
_entry.id   AF-A0A924EZY5-F1
#
_cell.length_a   1.000
_cell.length_b   1.000
_cell.length_c   1.000
_cell.angle_alpha   90.00
_cell.angle_beta   90.00
_cell.angle_gamma   90.00
#
_symmetry.space_group_name_H-M   'P 1'
#
loop_
_entity.id
_entity.type
_entity.pdbx_description
1 polymer ?
#
loop_
_entity_poly.entity_id
_entity_poly.type
_entity_poly.pdbx_seq_one_letter_code
_entity_poly.pdbx_strand_id
1 'polypeptide(L)'
;MRRVCLDRFRLPRGAVGVIPSLGVALLAACGGGERSEAAPAMAPESVSARRAPTDPVLPRQLDAMPARAGAVVATAAVRRDTTTFGVGPAIVTLTSGDTLVVTDSAVRVWALGGSMVAVSGLDGAGGFENEGESLTVVDVATGTRRRVISDYFPIVRVERAPSPGRSPLLVHMRDGGRGSLHVTVVDPRRGQVFRESNALGRIAGDRIIVSGYADGETAVEFGDRRRPLRVDTIPINATDTLPLLVVPRAPR
;
A
#
# COMPACT_ATOMS: atom_id res chain seq x y z
N MET A 1 -47.67 3.56 24.57
CA MET A 1 -48.19 4.94 24.72
C MET A 1 -47.26 5.73 25.64
N ARG A 2 -46.48 6.68 25.11
CA ARG A 2 -46.29 8.06 25.61
C ARG A 2 -45.27 8.77 24.70
N ARG A 3 -45.62 10.01 24.34
CA ARG A 3 -45.01 10.88 23.33
C ARG A 3 -43.89 11.74 23.93
N VAL A 4 -42.88 12.00 23.09
CA VAL A 4 -42.23 13.28 22.71
C VAL A 4 -41.88 14.29 23.81
N CYS A 5 -40.61 14.70 23.84
CA CYS A 5 -40.20 16.12 23.83
C CYS A 5 -38.88 16.29 23.05
N LEU A 6 -38.98 16.99 21.92
CA LEU A 6 -37.91 17.63 21.17
C LEU A 6 -37.69 19.02 21.81
N ASP A 7 -36.45 19.44 22.06
CA ASP A 7 -36.12 20.86 21.92
C ASP A 7 -34.61 21.17 21.73
N ARG A 8 -34.35 21.81 20.58
CA ARG A 8 -33.47 22.95 20.28
C ARG A 8 -31.97 22.98 20.63
N PHE A 9 -31.18 22.91 19.56
CA PHE A 9 -30.18 23.90 19.09
C PHE A 9 -29.61 24.92 20.09
N ARG A 10 -28.29 24.86 20.31
CA ARG A 10 -27.40 26.02 20.50
C ARG A 10 -25.96 25.68 20.09
N LEU A 11 -25.48 26.32 19.02
CA LEU A 11 -24.06 26.39 18.66
C LEU A 11 -23.41 27.59 19.38
N PRO A 12 -22.19 27.47 19.93
CA PRO A 12 -21.37 28.63 20.24
C PRO A 12 -20.45 28.99 19.06
N ARG A 13 -20.46 30.29 18.75
CA ARG A 13 -19.56 30.98 17.81
C ARG A 13 -18.16 31.15 18.43
N GLY A 14 -17.14 31.03 17.58
CA GLY A 14 -15.99 31.94 17.56
C GLY A 14 -14.80 31.60 18.47
N ALA A 15 -13.72 31.12 17.86
CA ALA A 15 -12.35 31.48 18.23
C ALA A 15 -11.41 31.14 17.06
N VAL A 16 -11.14 32.14 16.23
CA VAL A 16 -10.02 32.14 15.29
C VAL A 16 -8.78 32.52 16.09
N GLY A 17 -7.76 31.65 16.09
CA GLY A 17 -6.45 31.91 16.67
C GLY A 17 -5.37 31.62 15.63
N VAL A 18 -4.85 32.66 15.01
CA VAL A 18 -3.69 32.66 14.09
C VAL A 18 -2.74 33.72 14.60
N ILE A 19 -1.51 33.38 15.03
CA ILE A 19 -0.33 34.27 15.16
C ILE A 19 0.94 33.36 15.31
N PRO A 20 2.18 33.71 14.86
CA PRO A 20 2.63 34.68 13.86
C PRO A 20 3.58 34.10 12.78
N SER A 21 3.56 34.73 11.61
CA SER A 21 4.68 34.80 10.67
C SER A 21 5.65 35.91 11.10
N LEU A 22 6.95 35.59 11.12
CA LEU A 22 8.02 36.59 11.23
C LEU A 22 8.06 37.45 9.96
N GLY A 23 8.09 38.77 10.14
CA GLY A 23 8.37 39.72 9.09
C GLY A 23 9.87 40.00 8.94
N VAL A 24 10.27 40.44 7.75
CA VAL A 24 11.34 41.43 7.56
C VAL A 24 10.91 42.37 6.45
N ALA A 25 11.09 43.67 6.72
CA ALA A 25 10.52 44.81 6.02
C ALA A 25 11.24 45.17 4.72
N LEU A 26 10.47 45.68 3.76
CA LEU A 26 10.95 46.49 2.64
C LEU A 26 11.26 47.91 3.14
N LEU A 27 12.46 48.40 2.84
CA LEU A 27 12.79 49.84 2.84
C LEU A 27 13.12 50.23 1.40
N ALA A 28 12.29 51.11 0.83
CA ALA A 28 12.58 51.83 -0.40
C ALA A 28 13.34 53.11 -0.06
N ALA A 29 14.41 53.39 -0.80
CA ALA A 29 15.03 54.70 -0.86
C ALA A 29 15.44 55.00 -2.31
N CYS A 30 15.10 56.19 -2.77
CA CYS A 30 15.32 56.73 -4.10
C CYS A 30 16.76 57.23 -4.29
N GLY A 31 17.23 57.21 -5.54
CA GLY A 31 17.98 58.33 -6.12
C GLY A 31 19.44 58.09 -6.50
N GLY A 32 19.82 58.65 -7.67
CA GLY A 32 21.18 59.07 -7.99
C GLY A 32 21.99 58.07 -8.82
N GLY A 33 22.19 58.38 -10.10
CA GLY A 33 22.98 57.56 -11.01
C GLY A 33 24.48 57.82 -10.91
N GLU A 34 25.26 56.94 -11.55
CA GLU A 34 26.53 57.25 -12.19
C GLU A 34 26.90 56.13 -13.17
N ARG A 35 27.45 56.51 -14.32
CA ARG A 35 27.94 55.63 -15.38
C ARG A 35 29.16 54.86 -14.89
N SER A 36 29.23 53.56 -15.17
CA SER A 36 30.50 52.85 -15.23
C SER A 36 30.46 51.84 -16.39
N GLU A 37 31.38 52.06 -17.32
CA GLU A 37 31.67 51.25 -18.49
C GLU A 37 32.58 50.09 -18.06
N ALA A 38 32.14 48.84 -18.25
CA ALA A 38 32.96 47.67 -17.96
C ALA A 38 32.68 46.51 -18.93
N ALA A 39 33.66 46.31 -19.82
CA ALA A 39 34.18 45.09 -20.47
C ALA A 39 33.22 44.03 -21.09
N PRO A 40 33.56 43.47 -22.27
CA PRO A 40 32.77 42.42 -22.91
C PRO A 40 32.86 41.10 -22.14
N ALA A 41 31.70 40.49 -21.88
CA ALA A 41 31.60 39.16 -21.31
C ALA A 41 32.13 38.12 -22.31
N MET A 42 33.20 37.41 -21.92
CA MET A 42 33.64 36.16 -22.55
C MET A 42 32.50 35.15 -22.49
N ALA A 43 32.09 34.65 -23.66
CA ALA A 43 31.20 33.51 -23.78
C ALA A 43 31.91 32.24 -23.27
N PRO A 44 31.33 31.46 -22.33
CA PRO A 44 31.85 30.13 -22.04
C PRO A 44 31.51 29.19 -23.19
N GLU A 45 32.53 28.51 -23.70
CA GLU A 45 32.46 27.43 -24.66
C GLU A 45 31.44 26.38 -24.22
N SER A 46 30.54 26.04 -25.14
CA SER A 46 29.54 24.99 -24.99
C SER A 46 30.22 23.63 -24.89
N VAL A 47 30.45 23.17 -23.66
CA VAL A 47 30.71 21.75 -23.39
C VAL A 47 29.44 20.99 -23.78
N SER A 48 29.52 20.33 -24.93
CA SER A 48 28.49 19.40 -25.42
C SER A 48 28.30 18.27 -24.40
N ALA A 49 27.35 18.46 -23.49
CA ALA A 49 26.88 17.40 -22.62
C ALA A 49 26.29 16.32 -23.54
N ARG A 50 26.90 15.12 -23.53
CA ARG A 50 26.26 13.93 -24.11
C ARG A 50 24.86 13.82 -23.52
N ARG A 51 23.87 14.10 -24.34
CA ARG A 51 22.45 13.91 -24.02
C ARG A 51 22.29 12.43 -23.69
N ALA A 52 21.99 12.10 -22.44
CA ALA A 52 21.50 10.77 -22.09
C ALA A 52 20.30 10.47 -23.00
N PRO A 53 20.15 9.24 -23.52
CA PRO A 53 19.01 8.91 -24.36
C PRO A 53 17.71 9.14 -23.56
N THR A 54 17.02 10.23 -23.88
CA THR A 54 15.71 10.61 -23.36
C THR A 54 14.62 10.03 -24.25
N ASP A 55 14.59 8.70 -24.38
CA ASP A 55 13.36 8.04 -24.76
C ASP A 55 12.75 7.47 -23.48
N PRO A 56 11.55 7.91 -23.05
CA PRO A 56 10.83 7.22 -22.01
C PRO A 56 10.49 5.83 -22.55
N VAL A 57 11.23 4.81 -22.11
CA VAL A 57 10.87 3.42 -22.39
C VAL A 57 9.51 3.19 -21.74
N LEU A 58 8.45 3.19 -22.55
CA LEU A 58 7.10 2.91 -22.08
C LEU A 58 7.11 1.53 -21.37
N PRO A 59 6.47 1.43 -20.19
CA PRO A 59 6.35 0.16 -19.48
C PRO A 59 5.79 -0.92 -20.41
N ARG A 60 6.48 -2.06 -20.52
CA ARG A 60 5.98 -3.19 -21.30
C ARG A 60 4.98 -3.98 -20.47
N GLN A 61 3.91 -4.45 -21.09
CA GLN A 61 2.97 -5.36 -20.43
C GLN A 61 3.70 -6.68 -20.11
N LEU A 62 3.50 -7.19 -18.88
CA LEU A 62 4.11 -8.44 -18.43
C LEU A 62 3.78 -9.60 -19.38
N ASP A 63 2.54 -9.65 -19.86
CA ASP A 63 2.05 -10.70 -20.76
C ASP A 63 2.67 -10.66 -22.16
N ALA A 64 3.31 -9.55 -22.52
CA ALA A 64 3.97 -9.37 -23.81
C ALA A 64 5.46 -9.76 -23.79
N MET A 65 5.97 -10.31 -22.68
CA MET A 65 7.39 -10.61 -22.51
C MET A 65 7.67 -12.11 -22.32
N PRO A 66 8.75 -12.66 -22.92
CA PRO A 66 9.22 -13.98 -22.58
C PRO A 66 9.72 -14.01 -21.12
N ALA A 67 9.64 -15.17 -20.47
CA ALA A 67 10.06 -15.34 -19.08
C ALA A 67 11.48 -14.79 -18.83
N ARG A 68 11.65 -13.96 -17.79
CA ARG A 68 12.93 -13.33 -17.42
C ARG A 68 13.19 -13.48 -15.92
N ALA A 69 14.26 -14.16 -15.56
CA ALA A 69 14.74 -14.21 -14.18
C ALA A 69 15.34 -12.84 -13.80
N GLY A 70 14.89 -12.28 -12.67
CA GLY A 70 15.41 -11.02 -12.14
C GLY A 70 14.70 -10.63 -10.85
N ALA A 71 15.42 -10.01 -9.92
CA ALA A 71 14.80 -9.49 -8.72
C ALA A 71 13.95 -8.26 -9.05
N VAL A 72 12.80 -8.13 -8.39
CA VAL A 72 11.82 -7.07 -8.61
C VAL A 72 11.92 -6.04 -7.49
N VAL A 73 12.12 -4.79 -7.87
CA VAL A 73 11.83 -3.62 -7.04
C VAL A 73 10.42 -3.18 -7.42
N ALA A 74 9.43 -3.45 -6.54
CA ALA A 74 8.07 -2.97 -6.77
C ALA A 74 8.01 -1.47 -6.44
N THR A 75 7.84 -0.63 -7.44
CA THR A 75 8.08 0.81 -7.27
C THR A 75 6.79 1.63 -7.06
N ALA A 76 5.62 1.25 -7.58
CA ALA A 76 4.34 1.88 -7.18
C ALA A 76 3.12 1.25 -7.88
N ALA A 77 1.97 1.29 -7.20
CA ALA A 77 0.69 1.61 -7.83
C ALA A 77 0.56 3.14 -7.70
N VAL A 78 0.56 3.88 -8.81
CA VAL A 78 0.55 5.36 -8.73
C VAL A 78 -0.79 5.85 -8.18
N ARG A 79 -0.70 6.74 -7.18
CA ARG A 79 -1.81 7.48 -6.57
C ARG A 79 -2.07 8.80 -7.30
N ARG A 80 -3.33 9.07 -7.65
CA ARG A 80 -4.02 10.39 -7.73
C ARG A 80 -5.51 10.04 -7.58
N ASP A 81 -6.24 10.37 -6.54
CA ASP A 81 -6.46 11.67 -5.89
C ASP A 81 -6.91 11.43 -4.43
N THR A 82 -6.73 12.40 -3.55
CA THR A 82 -6.97 12.34 -2.10
C THR A 82 -8.44 12.20 -1.66
N THR A 83 -9.37 12.00 -2.60
CA THR A 83 -10.83 12.08 -2.36
C THR A 83 -11.64 10.90 -2.88
N THR A 84 -11.03 9.99 -3.65
CA THR A 84 -11.71 8.82 -4.25
C THR A 84 -10.78 7.61 -4.23
N PHE A 85 -11.29 6.41 -3.91
CA PHE A 85 -10.55 5.16 -4.04
C PHE A 85 -9.98 5.02 -5.47
N GLY A 86 -8.69 5.28 -5.64
CA GLY A 86 -8.04 5.26 -6.94
C GLY A 86 -7.46 3.87 -7.23
N VAL A 87 -7.88 3.27 -8.34
CA VAL A 87 -7.17 2.14 -8.96
C VAL A 87 -6.26 2.65 -10.07
N GLY A 88 -5.11 2.02 -10.24
CA GLY A 88 -4.18 2.34 -11.31
C GLY A 88 -3.30 1.15 -11.68
N PRO A 89 -2.45 1.29 -12.70
CA PRO A 89 -1.57 0.20 -13.10
C PRO A 89 -0.58 -0.14 -11.97
N ALA A 90 -0.40 -1.43 -11.72
CA ALA A 90 0.68 -1.93 -10.86
C ALA A 90 1.94 -2.06 -11.72
N ILE A 91 2.96 -1.27 -11.41
CA ILE A 91 4.20 -1.22 -12.16
C ILE A 91 5.35 -1.70 -11.29
N VAL A 92 6.19 -2.56 -11.85
CA VAL A 92 7.39 -3.09 -11.21
C VAL A 92 8.64 -2.77 -12.03
N THR A 93 9.75 -2.55 -11.34
CA THR A 93 11.05 -2.31 -11.96
C THR A 93 11.94 -3.52 -11.68
N LEU A 94 12.48 -4.15 -12.73
CA LEU A 94 13.43 -5.23 -12.60
C LEU A 94 14.81 -4.71 -12.22
N THR A 95 15.68 -5.57 -11.68
CA THR A 95 17.10 -5.23 -11.46
C THR A 95 17.85 -4.87 -12.73
N SER A 96 17.35 -5.26 -13.92
CA SER A 96 17.89 -4.82 -15.21
C SER A 96 17.60 -3.36 -15.54
N GLY A 97 16.70 -2.70 -14.79
CA GLY A 97 16.15 -1.38 -15.09
C GLY A 97 14.88 -1.42 -15.96
N ASP A 98 14.49 -2.58 -16.47
CA ASP A 98 13.24 -2.74 -17.22
C ASP A 98 12.03 -2.45 -16.33
N THR A 99 11.04 -1.75 -16.87
CA THR A 99 9.79 -1.45 -16.16
C THR A 99 8.63 -2.21 -16.81
N LEU A 100 7.88 -2.94 -15.98
CA LEU A 100 6.80 -3.83 -16.41
C LEU A 100 5.47 -3.44 -15.78
N VAL A 101 4.41 -3.46 -16.57
CA VAL A 101 3.03 -3.39 -16.07
C VAL A 101 2.58 -4.80 -15.70
N VAL A 102 2.28 -5.02 -14.42
CA VAL A 102 1.83 -6.32 -13.89
C VAL A 102 0.33 -6.51 -14.08
N THR A 103 -0.43 -5.42 -13.91
CA THR A 103 -1.86 -5.29 -14.18
C THR A 103 -2.18 -3.83 -14.45
N ASP A 104 -3.19 -3.56 -15.27
CA ASP A 104 -3.68 -2.20 -15.56
C ASP A 104 -4.54 -1.63 -14.43
N SER A 105 -5.01 -2.47 -13.51
CA SER A 105 -5.86 -2.07 -12.38
C SER A 105 -5.44 -2.79 -11.10
N ALA A 106 -5.00 -2.00 -10.13
CA ALA A 106 -4.63 -2.39 -8.79
C ALA A 106 -4.92 -1.26 -7.80
N VAL A 107 -5.31 -1.63 -6.58
CA VAL A 107 -5.39 -0.71 -5.45
C VAL A 107 -4.01 -0.51 -4.84
N ARG A 108 -3.27 -1.60 -4.60
CA ARG A 108 -1.90 -1.59 -4.05
C ARG A 108 -1.04 -2.71 -4.63
N VAL A 109 0.27 -2.55 -4.51
CA VAL A 109 1.28 -3.56 -4.86
C VAL A 109 2.34 -3.67 -3.76
N TRP A 110 2.76 -4.89 -3.44
CA TRP A 110 3.80 -5.18 -2.46
C TRP A 110 4.89 -6.07 -3.08
N ALA A 111 6.16 -5.70 -2.89
CA ALA A 111 7.27 -6.60 -3.18
C ALA A 111 7.31 -7.72 -2.13
N LEU A 112 7.35 -8.97 -2.60
CA LEU A 112 7.53 -10.14 -1.74
C LEU A 112 8.98 -10.68 -1.81
N GLY A 113 9.87 -10.01 -2.54
CA GLY A 113 11.26 -10.43 -2.75
C GLY A 113 11.42 -11.47 -3.86
N GLY A 114 12.62 -11.53 -4.44
CA GLY A 114 12.84 -12.25 -5.70
C GLY A 114 12.03 -11.63 -6.83
N SER A 115 11.37 -12.45 -7.65
CA SER A 115 10.46 -12.02 -8.72
C SER A 115 8.99 -11.90 -8.27
N MET A 116 8.71 -12.10 -6.99
CA MET A 116 7.34 -12.21 -6.48
C MET A 116 6.80 -10.85 -6.05
N VAL A 117 5.57 -10.53 -6.47
CA VAL A 117 4.80 -9.40 -5.98
C VAL A 117 3.39 -9.83 -5.59
N ALA A 118 2.77 -9.11 -4.66
CA ALA A 118 1.35 -9.20 -4.39
C ALA A 118 0.65 -7.93 -4.88
N VAL A 119 -0.54 -8.09 -5.45
CA VAL A 119 -1.34 -6.99 -5.98
C VAL A 119 -2.75 -7.11 -5.40
N SER A 120 -3.29 -6.02 -4.86
CA SER A 120 -4.69 -5.98 -4.46
C SER A 120 -5.59 -5.35 -5.52
N GLY A 121 -6.81 -5.86 -5.64
CA GLY A 121 -7.83 -5.41 -6.60
C GLY A 121 -9.19 -5.25 -5.93
N LEU A 122 -10.09 -4.50 -6.57
CA LEU A 122 -11.45 -4.22 -6.07
C LEU A 122 -12.43 -5.39 -6.23
N ASP A 123 -11.99 -6.51 -6.75
CA ASP A 123 -12.80 -7.72 -6.96
C ASP A 123 -12.76 -8.65 -5.73
N GLY A 124 -12.85 -8.05 -4.54
CA GLY A 124 -13.02 -8.75 -3.27
C GLY A 124 -14.41 -9.35 -3.09
N ALA A 125 -14.72 -9.75 -1.86
CA ALA A 125 -15.98 -10.41 -1.51
C ALA A 125 -17.16 -9.44 -1.30
N GLY A 126 -16.99 -8.15 -1.55
CA GLY A 126 -17.93 -7.08 -1.19
C GLY A 126 -17.52 -6.44 0.13
N GLY A 127 -18.45 -6.11 1.02
CA GLY A 127 -18.13 -5.51 2.31
C GLY A 127 -18.93 -4.24 2.56
N PHE A 128 -18.57 -3.51 3.60
CA PHE A 128 -19.20 -2.22 3.90
C PHE A 128 -18.94 -1.26 2.72
N GLU A 129 -19.99 -0.74 2.09
CA GLU A 129 -19.86 0.14 0.92
C GLU A 129 -19.06 -0.47 -0.26
N ASN A 130 -19.01 -1.82 -0.35
CA ASN A 130 -18.25 -2.58 -1.35
C ASN A 130 -16.72 -2.33 -1.33
N GLU A 131 -16.15 -2.14 -0.14
CA GLU A 131 -14.73 -1.86 0.04
C GLU A 131 -13.77 -3.07 -0.05
N GLY A 132 -14.29 -4.30 -0.06
CA GLY A 132 -13.46 -5.49 0.04
C GLY A 132 -12.54 -5.70 -1.15
N GLU A 133 -11.33 -6.19 -0.86
CA GLU A 133 -10.29 -6.39 -1.85
C GLU A 133 -9.95 -7.87 -2.06
N SER A 134 -9.44 -8.19 -3.24
CA SER A 134 -8.76 -9.45 -3.52
C SER A 134 -7.24 -9.27 -3.38
N LEU A 135 -6.50 -10.37 -3.17
CA LEU A 135 -5.05 -10.39 -3.29
C LEU A 135 -4.63 -11.42 -4.33
N THR A 136 -3.84 -10.98 -5.31
CA THR A 136 -3.23 -11.82 -6.33
C THR A 136 -1.72 -11.81 -6.17
N VAL A 137 -1.13 -13.00 -6.02
CA VAL A 137 0.31 -13.19 -6.04
C VAL A 137 0.75 -13.41 -7.48
N VAL A 138 1.75 -12.66 -7.92
CA VAL A 138 2.31 -12.71 -9.26
C VAL A 138 3.80 -13.02 -9.19
N ASP A 139 4.21 -14.04 -9.94
CA ASP A 139 5.61 -14.27 -10.27
C ASP A 139 5.93 -13.54 -11.57
N VAL A 140 6.64 -12.42 -11.46
CA VAL A 140 7.03 -11.58 -12.60
C VAL A 140 7.98 -12.32 -13.55
N ALA A 141 8.75 -13.30 -13.06
CA ALA A 141 9.69 -14.00 -13.91
C ALA A 141 8.99 -14.95 -14.89
N THR A 142 7.88 -15.54 -14.47
CA THR A 142 7.12 -16.54 -15.25
C THR A 142 5.79 -16.01 -15.79
N GLY A 143 5.35 -14.83 -15.35
CA GLY A 143 4.01 -14.31 -15.62
C GLY A 143 2.90 -15.03 -14.85
N THR A 144 3.24 -15.98 -13.97
CA THR A 144 2.25 -16.79 -13.24
C THR A 144 1.48 -15.92 -12.25
N ARG A 145 0.15 -15.94 -12.32
CA ARG A 145 -0.74 -15.20 -11.42
C ARG A 145 -1.62 -16.17 -10.64
N ARG A 146 -1.84 -15.89 -9.35
CA ARG A 146 -2.76 -16.67 -8.49
C ARG A 146 -3.47 -15.76 -7.50
N ARG A 147 -4.80 -15.76 -7.53
CA ARG A 147 -5.60 -15.18 -6.46
C ARG A 147 -5.48 -16.04 -5.21
N VAL A 148 -5.18 -15.41 -4.07
CA VAL A 148 -4.96 -16.09 -2.79
C VAL A 148 -5.90 -15.60 -1.68
N ILE A 149 -6.51 -14.42 -1.87
CA ILE A 149 -7.51 -13.81 -0.98
C ILE A 149 -8.63 -13.25 -1.86
N SER A 150 -9.87 -13.37 -1.38
CA SER A 150 -11.00 -12.52 -1.76
C SER A 150 -11.73 -12.21 -0.47
N ASP A 151 -11.64 -10.96 -0.02
CA ASP A 151 -12.06 -10.56 1.32
C ASP A 151 -13.07 -9.43 1.32
N TYR A 152 -13.72 -9.22 2.46
CA TYR A 152 -14.70 -8.16 2.68
C TYR A 152 -14.06 -6.84 3.12
N PHE A 153 -12.75 -6.82 3.35
CA PHE A 153 -12.02 -5.69 3.92
C PHE A 153 -10.86 -5.25 3.01
N PRO A 154 -10.56 -3.93 2.96
CA PRO A 154 -9.37 -3.39 2.31
C PRO A 154 -8.08 -4.00 2.85
N ILE A 155 -7.14 -4.29 1.95
CA ILE A 155 -5.83 -4.84 2.34
C ILE A 155 -4.87 -3.68 2.60
N VAL A 156 -4.42 -3.55 3.85
CA VAL A 156 -3.59 -2.42 4.26
C VAL A 156 -2.10 -2.76 4.32
N ARG A 157 -1.75 -4.03 4.56
CA ARG A 157 -0.36 -4.49 4.66
C ARG A 157 -0.22 -5.96 4.27
N VAL A 158 0.84 -6.28 3.54
CA VAL A 158 1.24 -7.65 3.21
C VAL A 158 2.71 -7.80 3.54
N GLU A 159 3.04 -8.83 4.32
CA GLU A 159 4.40 -9.16 4.71
C GLU A 159 4.70 -10.62 4.38
N ARG A 160 5.86 -10.88 3.76
CA ARG A 160 6.33 -12.23 3.51
C ARG A 160 7.13 -12.74 4.70
N ALA A 161 6.79 -13.93 5.17
CA ALA A 161 7.57 -14.59 6.21
C ALA A 161 8.91 -15.15 5.66
N PRO A 162 10.03 -14.97 6.39
CA PRO A 162 11.33 -15.45 5.95
C PRO A 162 11.38 -16.98 6.11
N SER A 163 11.28 -17.71 5.00
CA SER A 163 11.27 -19.17 4.96
C SER A 163 12.09 -19.65 3.77
N PRO A 164 13.00 -20.63 3.93
CA PRO A 164 13.62 -21.29 2.80
C PRO A 164 12.53 -22.02 1.99
N GLY A 165 12.21 -21.47 0.82
CA GLY A 165 11.17 -22.00 -0.06
C GLY A 165 9.79 -21.36 0.18
N ARG A 166 8.87 -22.11 0.80
CA ARG A 166 7.45 -21.72 0.95
C ARG A 166 7.32 -20.66 2.04
N SER A 167 7.23 -19.41 1.63
CA SER A 167 6.99 -18.29 2.53
C SER A 167 5.50 -17.96 2.61
N PRO A 168 4.83 -18.22 3.74
CA PRO A 168 3.49 -17.71 3.96
C PRO A 168 3.49 -16.17 3.96
N LEU A 169 2.33 -15.61 3.65
CA LEU A 169 2.09 -14.17 3.74
C LEU A 169 1.26 -13.89 4.99
N LEU A 170 1.71 -12.91 5.76
CA LEU A 170 0.89 -12.27 6.78
C LEU A 170 0.21 -11.06 6.13
N VAL A 171 -1.11 -11.02 6.20
CA VAL A 171 -1.90 -9.96 5.59
C VAL A 171 -2.75 -9.28 6.66
N HIS A 172 -2.63 -7.97 6.77
CA HIS A 172 -3.50 -7.14 7.58
C HIS A 172 -4.50 -6.44 6.68
N MET A 173 -5.74 -6.48 7.12
CA MET A 173 -6.87 -5.81 6.50
C MET A 173 -7.49 -4.84 7.50
N ARG A 174 -8.22 -3.85 7.02
CA ARG A 174 -8.89 -2.88 7.88
C ARG A 174 -10.33 -2.72 7.45
N ASP A 175 -11.28 -2.84 8.37
CA ASP A 175 -12.68 -2.52 8.07
C ASP A 175 -12.88 -1.01 7.95
N GLY A 176 -13.75 -0.57 7.03
CA GLY A 176 -14.13 0.83 6.86
C GLY A 176 -15.16 1.33 7.88
N GLY A 177 -15.72 0.44 8.68
CA GLY A 177 -16.69 0.78 9.72
C GLY A 177 -16.05 1.42 10.95
N ARG A 178 -15.40 0.60 11.78
CA ARG A 178 -14.70 1.04 12.99
C ARG A 178 -13.22 1.32 12.76
N GLY A 179 -12.65 0.90 11.63
CA GLY A 179 -11.22 1.05 11.34
C GLY A 179 -10.36 -0.05 11.96
N SER A 180 -10.95 -1.13 12.47
CA SER A 180 -10.21 -2.17 13.19
C SER A 180 -9.41 -3.05 12.24
N LEU A 181 -8.23 -3.47 12.69
CA LEU A 181 -7.40 -4.42 11.97
C LEU A 181 -7.95 -5.85 12.09
N HIS A 182 -7.88 -6.56 10.97
CA HIS A 182 -8.14 -7.99 10.84
C HIS A 182 -6.91 -8.64 10.22
N VAL A 183 -6.67 -9.91 10.55
CA VAL A 183 -5.46 -10.63 10.12
C VAL A 183 -5.84 -11.89 9.38
N THR A 184 -5.13 -12.17 8.29
CA THR A 184 -5.13 -13.49 7.67
C THR A 184 -3.71 -13.96 7.38
N VAL A 185 -3.50 -15.27 7.48
CA VAL A 185 -2.28 -15.93 7.02
C VAL A 185 -2.61 -16.73 5.77
N VAL A 186 -1.76 -16.58 4.78
CA VAL A 186 -1.95 -17.12 3.43
C VAL A 186 -0.78 -18.01 3.06
N ASP A 187 -1.09 -19.20 2.56
CA ASP A 187 -0.16 -19.96 1.73
C ASP A 187 -0.27 -19.41 0.29
N PRO A 188 0.80 -18.81 -0.28
CA PRO A 188 0.74 -18.19 -1.59
C PRO A 188 0.42 -19.19 -2.73
N ARG A 189 0.49 -20.50 -2.49
CA ARG A 189 0.12 -21.53 -3.47
C ARG A 189 -1.32 -22.01 -3.33
N ARG A 190 -1.90 -21.95 -2.12
CA ARG A 190 -3.19 -22.60 -1.82
C ARG A 190 -4.29 -21.61 -1.46
N GLY A 191 -3.97 -20.50 -0.80
CA GLY A 191 -4.92 -19.49 -0.35
C GLY A 191 -4.88 -19.26 1.17
N GLN A 192 -5.96 -18.71 1.70
CA GLN A 192 -6.10 -18.41 3.13
C GLN A 192 -6.12 -19.69 3.98
N VAL A 193 -5.29 -19.73 5.01
CA VAL A 193 -5.16 -20.87 5.95
C VAL A 193 -5.45 -20.50 7.40
N PHE A 194 -5.47 -19.21 7.71
CA PHE A 194 -5.83 -18.69 9.02
C PHE A 194 -6.47 -17.32 8.87
N ARG A 195 -7.41 -17.00 9.76
CA ARG A 195 -8.06 -15.69 9.84
C ARG A 195 -8.43 -15.42 11.28
N GLU A 196 -8.22 -14.19 11.71
CA GLU A 196 -8.73 -13.68 12.98
C GLU A 196 -9.22 -12.25 12.79
N SER A 197 -10.38 -11.96 13.37
CA SER A 197 -10.97 -10.63 13.34
C SER A 197 -10.49 -9.83 14.55
N ASN A 198 -10.45 -8.49 14.45
CA ASN A 198 -9.99 -7.63 15.55
C ASN A 198 -8.64 -8.08 16.11
N ALA A 199 -7.66 -8.17 15.23
CA ALA A 199 -6.37 -8.80 15.50
C ALA A 199 -5.19 -8.03 14.93
N LEU A 200 -4.05 -8.20 15.58
CA LEU A 200 -2.75 -7.71 15.13
C LEU A 200 -1.79 -8.89 14.95
N GLY A 201 -1.32 -9.07 13.72
CA GLY A 201 -0.32 -10.08 13.38
C GLY A 201 1.09 -9.50 13.37
N ARG A 202 2.09 -10.35 13.68
CA ARG A 202 3.50 -10.06 13.42
C ARG A 202 4.26 -11.33 13.08
N ILE A 203 5.33 -11.18 12.32
CA ILE A 203 6.30 -12.25 12.08
C ILE A 203 7.39 -12.15 13.15
N ALA A 204 7.71 -13.27 13.79
CA ALA A 204 8.74 -13.36 14.83
C ALA A 204 9.55 -14.65 14.62
N GLY A 205 10.71 -14.53 13.96
CA GLY A 205 11.58 -15.67 13.66
C GLY A 205 10.89 -16.68 12.74
N ASP A 206 10.71 -17.91 13.24
CA ASP A 206 10.10 -19.04 12.55
C ASP A 206 8.58 -19.13 12.71
N ARG A 207 7.95 -18.10 13.30
CA ARG A 207 6.52 -18.09 13.66
C ARG A 207 5.82 -16.81 13.23
N ILE A 208 4.53 -16.95 12.96
CA ILE A 208 3.57 -15.85 12.87
C ILE A 208 2.79 -15.83 14.18
N ILE A 209 2.80 -14.69 14.87
CA ILE A 209 2.04 -14.48 16.10
C ILE A 209 0.84 -13.61 15.75
N VAL A 210 -0.36 -14.08 16.08
CA VAL A 210 -1.61 -13.32 15.93
C VAL A 210 -2.19 -13.04 17.30
N SER A 211 -2.30 -11.76 17.62
CA SER A 211 -2.88 -11.26 18.86
C SER A 211 -4.34 -10.85 18.59
N GLY A 212 -5.29 -11.58 19.15
CA GLY A 212 -6.73 -11.26 19.07
C GLY A 212 -7.19 -10.42 20.25
N TYR A 213 -8.04 -9.43 19.98
CA TYR A 213 -8.57 -8.50 20.97
C TYR A 213 -10.08 -8.63 21.09
N ALA A 214 -10.64 -8.10 22.19
CA ALA A 214 -12.07 -8.09 22.39
C ALA A 214 -12.77 -7.24 21.32
N ASP A 215 -13.91 -7.72 20.85
CA ASP A 215 -14.86 -6.88 20.13
C ASP A 215 -15.33 -5.78 21.09
N GLY A 216 -14.95 -4.53 20.82
CA GLY A 216 -15.20 -3.40 21.71
C GLY A 216 -15.24 -2.06 20.99
N GLU A 217 -15.37 -0.98 21.76
CA GLU A 217 -15.43 0.39 21.21
C GLU A 217 -14.11 0.82 20.55
N THR A 218 -12.98 0.25 20.98
CA THR A 218 -11.65 0.65 20.50
C THR A 218 -11.11 -0.31 19.44
N ALA A 219 -11.01 0.20 18.21
CA ALA A 219 -10.40 -0.47 17.06
C ALA A 219 -8.98 -0.97 17.37
N VAL A 220 -8.61 -2.12 16.82
CA VAL A 220 -7.24 -2.63 16.86
C VAL A 220 -6.41 -1.90 15.82
N GLU A 221 -5.26 -1.39 16.22
CA GLU A 221 -4.38 -0.59 15.38
C GLU A 221 -2.97 -1.17 15.30
N PHE A 222 -2.19 -0.72 14.32
CA PHE A 222 -0.79 -1.11 14.26
C PHE A 222 -0.04 -0.58 15.49
N GLY A 223 0.70 -1.46 16.15
CA GLY A 223 1.42 -1.11 17.37
C GLY A 223 0.57 -1.15 18.65
N ASP A 224 -0.64 -1.69 18.59
CA ASP A 224 -1.47 -1.92 19.78
C ASP A 224 -0.69 -2.68 20.87
N ARG A 225 -0.73 -2.14 22.09
CA ARG A 225 -0.03 -2.66 23.28
C ARG A 225 -0.97 -3.19 24.35
N ARG A 226 -2.28 -3.16 24.10
CA ARG A 226 -3.26 -3.76 25.02
C ARG A 226 -2.94 -5.24 25.18
N ARG A 227 -3.30 -5.80 26.33
CA ARG A 227 -3.16 -7.24 26.55
C ARG A 227 -4.13 -7.97 25.61
N PRO A 228 -3.65 -8.84 24.72
CA PRO A 228 -4.54 -9.61 23.86
C PRO A 228 -5.35 -10.60 24.70
N LEU A 229 -6.59 -10.85 24.28
CA LEU A 229 -7.43 -11.90 24.87
C LEU A 229 -6.98 -13.28 24.44
N ARG A 230 -6.53 -13.38 23.18
CA ARG A 230 -6.08 -14.61 22.55
C ARG A 230 -4.75 -14.36 21.84
N VAL A 231 -3.86 -15.33 21.92
CA VAL A 231 -2.61 -15.31 21.16
C VAL A 231 -2.47 -16.66 20.46
N ASP A 232 -2.56 -16.64 19.13
CA ASP A 232 -2.25 -17.79 18.29
C ASP A 232 -0.81 -17.69 17.79
N THR A 233 -0.12 -18.82 17.81
CA THR A 233 1.24 -18.95 17.27
C THR A 233 1.22 -19.98 16.17
N ILE A 234 1.51 -19.54 14.95
CA ILE A 234 1.50 -20.37 13.74
C ILE A 234 2.94 -20.57 13.30
N PRO A 235 3.48 -21.80 13.40
CA PRO A 235 4.80 -22.10 12.83
C PRO A 235 4.78 -21.87 11.32
N ILE A 236 5.77 -21.15 10.80
CA ILE A 236 5.86 -20.83 9.36
C ILE A 236 5.88 -22.12 8.52
N ASN A 237 6.61 -23.13 8.99
CA ASN A 237 6.73 -24.44 8.34
C ASN A 237 5.47 -25.31 8.42
N ALA A 238 4.45 -24.92 9.20
CA ALA A 238 3.18 -25.65 9.29
C ALA A 238 2.11 -25.08 8.35
N THR A 239 2.33 -23.89 7.78
CA THR A 239 1.30 -23.17 7.00
C THR A 239 0.81 -23.92 5.76
N ASP A 240 1.60 -24.83 5.19
CA ASP A 240 1.22 -25.67 4.05
C ASP A 240 0.45 -26.94 4.44
N THR A 241 0.37 -27.25 5.73
CA THR A 241 -0.43 -28.35 6.29
C THR A 241 -1.75 -27.88 6.91
N LEU A 242 -1.88 -26.57 7.19
CA LEU A 242 -3.12 -26.01 7.71
C LEU A 242 -4.26 -26.14 6.68
N PRO A 243 -5.51 -26.36 7.17
CA PRO A 243 -6.69 -26.41 6.32
C PRO A 243 -6.95 -25.06 5.65
N LEU A 244 -7.49 -25.10 4.43
CA LEU A 244 -7.90 -23.87 3.74
C LEU A 244 -9.21 -23.36 4.33
N LEU A 245 -9.26 -22.06 4.63
CA LEU A 245 -10.46 -21.41 5.15
C LEU A 245 -11.44 -21.03 4.05
N VAL A 246 -10.91 -20.56 2.91
CA VAL A 246 -11.69 -20.16 1.75
C VAL A 246 -10.95 -20.56 0.49
N VAL A 247 -11.65 -21.20 -0.45
CA VAL A 247 -11.14 -21.41 -1.81
C VAL A 247 -11.36 -20.09 -2.57
N PRO A 248 -10.29 -19.39 -3.02
CA PRO A 248 -10.46 -18.16 -3.75
C PRO A 248 -11.24 -18.45 -5.05
N ARG A 249 -12.39 -17.79 -5.24
CA ARG A 249 -13.04 -17.79 -6.55
C ARG A 249 -12.26 -16.86 -7.49
N ALA A 250 -11.85 -17.38 -8.64
CA ALA A 250 -11.38 -16.62 -9.80
C ALA A 250 -12.38 -16.83 -10.97
N PRO A 251 -12.48 -15.88 -11.91
CA PRO A 251 -13.74 -15.25 -12.33
C PRO A 251 -14.59 -16.06 -13.32
N ARG A 252 -15.86 -15.69 -13.44
CA ARG A 252 -16.62 -15.87 -14.69
C ARG A 252 -16.31 -14.71 -15.62
#